data_AF-A0A227J5Q5-F1
#
_entry.id   AF-A0A227J5Q5-F1
#
_cell.length_a   1.000
_cell.length_b   1.000
_cell.length_c   1.000
_cell.angle_alpha   90.00
_cell.angle_beta   90.00
_cell.angle_gamma   90.00
#
_symmetry.space_group_name_H-M   'P 1'
#
loop_
_entity.id
_entity.type
_entity.pdbx_description
1 polymer ?
#
loop_
_entity_poly.entity_id
_entity_poly.type
_entity_poly.pdbx_seq_one_letter_code
_entity_poly.pdbx_strand_id
1 'polypeptide(L)'
;EYIELGRSRGYPEFLWAEDSSYLYYVDKFKDWKYTLATGEKEETEVNFNEYSVIYNGKRIVVVAYGVAVFDEQTNELLYSVAPKKRGGDLDAKEFRKKAISPTGRYVWSETRTHRYLIDVK
;
A
#
# COMPACT_ATOMS: atom_id res chain seq x y z
N GLU A 1 27.79 7.29 5.02
CA GLU A 1 27.35 7.36 3.61
C GLU A 1 25.83 7.47 3.60
N TYR A 2 25.24 8.19 2.65
CA TYR A 2 23.79 8.28 2.48
C TYR A 2 23.44 8.15 1.00
N ILE A 3 22.24 7.66 0.71
CA ILE A 3 21.72 7.52 -0.66
C ILE A 3 20.57 8.51 -0.83
N GLU A 4 20.65 9.37 -1.85
CA GLU A 4 19.57 10.28 -2.23
C GLU A 4 18.61 9.55 -3.17
N LEU A 5 17.38 9.24 -2.73
CA LEU A 5 16.39 8.51 -3.54
C LEU A 5 15.70 9.39 -4.57
N GLY A 6 15.31 10.62 -4.18
CA GLY A 6 14.58 11.56 -5.02
C GLY A 6 14.67 12.99 -4.49
N ARG A 7 14.12 13.95 -5.25
CA ARG A 7 14.12 15.39 -4.94
C ARG A 7 12.71 16.00 -4.83
N SER A 8 11.68 15.17 -4.89
CA SER A 8 10.29 15.60 -4.75
C SER A 8 10.06 16.32 -3.42
N ARG A 9 9.26 17.38 -3.48
CA ARG A 9 8.74 18.09 -2.30
C ARG A 9 7.31 17.66 -1.94
N GLY A 10 6.77 16.67 -2.65
CA GLY A 10 5.44 16.10 -2.39
C GLY A 10 5.43 15.16 -1.18
N TYR A 11 4.26 14.60 -0.89
CA TYR A 11 4.11 13.56 0.13
C TYR A 11 4.86 12.30 -0.34
N PRO A 12 5.94 11.89 0.35
CA PRO A 12 6.66 10.70 -0.06
C PRO A 12 5.95 9.47 0.48
N GLU A 13 5.68 8.51 -0.40
CA GLU A 13 5.19 7.18 -0.02
C GLU A 13 6.36 6.20 -0.14
N PHE A 14 6.39 5.23 0.77
CA PHE A 14 7.42 4.20 0.81
C PHE A 14 6.79 2.85 1.10
N LEU A 15 7.31 1.80 0.47
CA LEU A 15 6.94 0.42 0.73
C LEU A 15 8.19 -0.45 0.69
N TRP A 16 8.56 -1.01 1.84
CA TRP A 16 9.71 -1.91 1.95
C TRP A 16 9.34 -3.34 1.56
N ALA A 17 10.27 -4.03 0.91
CA ALA A 17 10.25 -5.48 0.82
C ALA A 17 10.37 -6.11 2.21
N GLU A 18 9.78 -7.28 2.41
CA GLU A 18 9.81 -8.00 3.69
C GLU A 18 11.26 -8.30 4.14
N ASP A 19 12.12 -8.68 3.19
CA ASP A 19 13.52 -9.00 3.42
C ASP A 19 14.46 -7.79 3.40
N SER A 20 13.89 -6.58 3.26
CA SER A 20 14.64 -5.32 3.12
C SER A 20 15.60 -5.27 1.92
N SER A 21 15.45 -6.14 0.91
CA SER A 21 16.33 -6.16 -0.27
C SER A 21 16.05 -5.05 -1.27
N TYR A 22 14.83 -4.52 -1.27
CA TYR A 22 14.41 -3.39 -2.10
C TYR A 22 13.33 -2.57 -1.39
N LEU A 23 13.05 -1.38 -1.94
CA LEU A 23 11.90 -0.57 -1.54
C LEU A 23 11.27 0.10 -2.75
N TYR A 24 9.96 0.32 -2.70
CA TYR A 24 9.26 1.22 -3.59
C TYR A 24 9.14 2.61 -2.97
N TYR A 25 9.24 3.65 -3.80
CA TYR A 25 9.08 5.04 -3.38
C TYR A 25 8.54 5.93 -4.49
N VAL A 26 7.94 7.05 -4.10
CA VAL A 26 7.44 8.06 -5.03
C VAL A 26 8.45 9.20 -5.19
N ASP A 27 8.80 9.55 -6.44
CA ASP A 27 9.51 10.79 -6.77
C ASP A 27 8.88 11.45 -7.99
N LYS A 28 8.54 12.75 -7.86
CA LYS A 28 7.94 13.58 -8.92
C LYS A 28 6.71 12.93 -9.58
N PHE A 29 5.81 12.36 -8.77
CA PHE A 29 4.59 11.68 -9.22
C PHE A 29 4.84 10.44 -10.08
N LYS A 30 6.03 9.85 -9.97
CA LYS A 30 6.37 8.56 -10.54
C LYS A 30 6.74 7.60 -9.43
N ASP A 31 6.43 6.34 -9.66
CA ASP A 31 6.74 5.25 -8.75
C ASP A 31 8.07 4.61 -9.17
N TRP A 32 8.90 4.32 -8.19
CA TRP A 32 10.24 3.79 -8.41
C TRP A 32 10.49 2.59 -7.52
N LYS A 33 11.24 1.61 -8.02
CA LYS A 33 11.86 0.53 -7.25
C LYS A 33 13.33 0.84 -7.06
N TYR A 34 13.81 0.76 -5.82
CA TYR A 34 15.24 0.84 -5.50
C TYR A 34 15.74 -0.50 -4.96
N THR A 35 16.74 -1.08 -5.63
CA THR A 35 17.36 -2.35 -5.23
C THR A 35 18.63 -2.08 -4.42
N LEU A 36 18.68 -2.51 -3.17
CA LEU A 36 19.77 -2.14 -2.24
C LEU A 36 21.12 -2.69 -2.68
N ALA A 37 21.15 -3.95 -3.16
CA ALA A 37 22.40 -4.63 -3.49
C ALA A 37 23.14 -3.98 -4.68
N THR A 38 22.41 -3.40 -5.63
CA THR A 38 22.97 -2.82 -6.87
C THR A 38 22.94 -1.30 -6.87
N GLY A 39 22.11 -0.68 -6.03
CA GLY A 39 21.83 0.75 -6.07
C GLY A 39 20.98 1.18 -7.27
N GLU A 40 20.40 0.22 -8.00
CA GLU A 40 19.60 0.47 -9.19
C GLU A 40 18.24 1.10 -8.85
N LYS A 41 17.78 1.99 -9.73
CA LYS A 41 16.49 2.69 -9.63
C LYS A 41 15.72 2.50 -10.93
N GLU A 42 14.57 1.85 -10.84
CA GLU A 42 13.72 1.54 -11.99
C GLU A 42 12.35 2.16 -11.79
N GLU A 43 11.80 2.80 -12.82
CA GLU A 43 10.40 3.25 -12.81
C GLU A 43 9.48 2.02 -12.83
N THR A 44 8.36 2.06 -12.11
CA THR A 44 7.46 0.91 -11.95
C THR A 44 6.00 1.30 -12.01
N GLU A 45 5.13 0.32 -12.28
CA GLU A 45 3.67 0.45 -12.23
C GLU A 45 3.06 -0.25 -11.01
N VAL A 46 3.90 -0.63 -10.04
CA VAL A 46 3.46 -1.23 -8.79
C VAL A 46 2.68 -0.18 -7.99
N ASN A 47 1.41 -0.46 -7.75
CA ASN A 47 0.56 0.43 -6.96
C ASN A 47 0.88 0.28 -5.46
N PHE A 48 1.16 1.37 -4.76
CA PHE A 48 1.27 1.35 -3.29
C PHE A 48 0.83 2.70 -2.72
N ASN A 49 0.76 2.76 -1.39
CA ASN A 49 0.56 3.99 -0.64
C ASN A 49 1.15 3.82 0.77
N GLU A 50 0.97 4.81 1.64
CA GLU A 50 1.47 4.80 3.01
C GLU A 50 0.81 3.73 3.92
N TYR A 51 -0.25 3.07 3.44
CA TYR A 51 -0.94 1.96 4.10
C TYR A 51 -0.77 0.65 3.32
N SER A 52 0.40 0.45 2.74
CA SER A 52 0.80 -0.78 2.08
C SER A 52 1.77 -1.60 2.92
N VAL A 53 1.75 -2.92 2.74
CA VAL A 53 2.78 -3.82 3.26
C VAL A 53 3.02 -4.99 2.32
N ILE A 54 4.27 -5.44 2.23
CA ILE A 54 4.66 -6.68 1.55
C ILE A 54 4.92 -7.72 2.62
N TYR A 55 4.24 -8.86 2.53
CA TYR A 55 4.41 -9.96 3.47
C TYR A 55 4.04 -11.29 2.83
N ASN A 56 4.92 -12.27 2.95
CA ASN A 56 4.75 -13.65 2.49
C ASN A 56 4.32 -13.75 1.01
N GLY A 57 5.02 -13.04 0.13
CA GLY A 57 4.78 -13.03 -1.32
C GLY A 57 3.55 -12.23 -1.77
N LYS A 58 2.96 -11.44 -0.87
CA LYS A 58 1.77 -10.63 -1.17
C LYS A 58 2.02 -9.16 -0.88
N ARG A 59 1.46 -8.30 -1.73
CA ARG A 59 1.35 -6.85 -1.49
C ARG A 59 -0.08 -6.52 -1.07
N ILE A 60 -0.26 -6.02 0.15
CA ILE A 60 -1.55 -5.64 0.71
C ILE A 60 -1.62 -4.12 0.75
N VAL A 61 -2.66 -3.53 0.15
CA VAL A 61 -2.84 -2.08 0.03
C VAL A 61 -4.20 -1.67 0.57
N VAL A 62 -4.22 -0.80 1.58
CA VAL A 62 -5.47 -0.19 2.05
C VAL A 62 -5.85 0.98 1.14
N VAL A 63 -6.92 0.82 0.38
CA VAL A 63 -7.44 1.82 -0.54
C VAL A 63 -8.60 2.59 0.10
N ALA A 64 -9.18 3.55 -0.63
CA ALA A 64 -10.26 4.40 -0.13
C ALA A 64 -11.48 3.62 0.39
N TYR A 65 -11.77 2.44 -0.16
CA TYR A 65 -13.02 1.71 0.11
C TYR A 65 -12.85 0.27 0.57
N GLY A 66 -11.62 -0.14 0.87
CA GLY A 66 -11.32 -1.53 1.19
C GLY A 66 -9.83 -1.82 1.22
N VAL A 67 -9.51 -3.09 1.06
CA VAL A 67 -8.15 -3.62 1.01
C VAL A 67 -8.01 -4.41 -0.27
N ALA A 68 -6.96 -4.16 -1.03
CA ALA A 68 -6.60 -4.92 -2.22
C ALA A 68 -5.36 -5.76 -1.93
N VAL A 69 -5.37 -7.03 -2.33
CA VAL A 69 -4.28 -7.97 -2.13
C VAL A 69 -3.78 -8.42 -3.49
N PHE A 70 -2.50 -8.24 -3.73
CA PHE A 70 -1.83 -8.55 -4.98
C PHE A 70 -0.75 -9.61 -4.75
N ASP A 71 -0.46 -10.38 -5.79
CA ASP A 71 0.77 -11.15 -5.87
C ASP A 71 1.95 -10.18 -6.00
N GLU A 72 2.97 -10.36 -5.16
CA GLU A 72 4.13 -9.48 -5.15
C GLU A 72 4.95 -9.56 -6.43
N GLN A 73 5.08 -10.75 -7.02
CA GLN A 73 5.94 -11.00 -8.17
C GLN A 73 5.26 -10.62 -9.48
N THR A 74 4.00 -10.98 -9.64
CA THR A 74 3.27 -10.75 -10.90
C THR A 74 2.52 -9.42 -10.93
N ASN A 75 2.39 -8.74 -9.78
CA ASN A 75 1.58 -7.54 -9.60
C ASN A 75 0.07 -7.77 -9.85
N GLU A 76 -0.37 -9.02 -9.99
CA GLU A 76 -1.75 -9.37 -10.26
C GLU A 76 -2.62 -9.24 -9.00
N LEU A 77 -3.84 -8.73 -9.16
CA LEU A 77 -4.81 -8.68 -8.07
C LEU A 77 -5.29 -10.10 -7.74
N LEU A 78 -5.01 -10.56 -6.52
CA LEU A 78 -5.49 -11.85 -6.03
C LEU A 78 -6.95 -11.74 -5.57
N TYR A 79 -7.25 -10.76 -4.71
CA TYR A 79 -8.59 -10.50 -4.20
C TYR A 79 -8.69 -9.12 -3.53
N SER A 80 -9.91 -8.74 -3.16
CA SER A 80 -10.16 -7.55 -2.36
C SER A 80 -11.15 -7.81 -1.22
N VAL A 81 -11.01 -7.07 -0.14
CA VAL A 81 -11.89 -7.11 1.03
C VAL A 81 -12.52 -5.73 1.21
N ALA A 82 -13.85 -5.67 1.21
CA ALA A 82 -14.59 -4.43 1.39
C ALA A 82 -15.83 -4.64 2.28
N PRO A 83 -16.26 -3.63 3.06
CA PRO A 83 -17.50 -3.70 3.84
C PRO A 83 -18.74 -4.01 2.97
N LYS A 84 -19.60 -4.91 3.45
CA LYS A 84 -20.72 -5.48 2.66
C LYS A 84 -21.86 -4.52 2.28
N LYS A 85 -22.02 -3.35 2.92
CA LYS A 85 -23.17 -2.46 2.66
C LYS A 85 -23.09 -1.84 1.24
N ARG A 86 -23.82 -2.43 0.29
CA ARG A 86 -24.08 -1.89 -1.05
C ARG A 86 -25.19 -0.82 -0.98
N GLY A 87 -24.98 0.34 -1.61
CA GLY A 87 -25.89 1.52 -1.58
C GLY A 87 -25.53 2.58 -0.51
N GLY A 88 -25.85 3.86 -0.79
CA GLY A 88 -25.52 5.03 0.05
C GLY A 88 -24.41 5.92 -0.53
N ASP A 89 -24.26 7.13 0.04
CA ASP A 89 -23.26 8.14 -0.34
C ASP A 89 -21.82 7.59 -0.28
N LEU A 90 -21.04 7.80 -1.34
CA LEU A 90 -19.64 7.36 -1.45
C LEU A 90 -18.76 8.03 -0.40
N ASP A 91 -19.02 9.30 -0.07
CA ASP A 91 -18.25 10.04 0.97
C ASP A 91 -18.43 9.42 2.36
N ALA A 92 -19.59 8.82 2.64
CA ALA A 92 -19.84 8.15 3.90
C ALA A 92 -19.10 6.80 4.04
N LYS A 93 -18.58 6.26 2.93
CA LYS A 93 -17.90 4.96 2.86
C LYS A 93 -16.39 5.07 2.74
N GLU A 94 -15.87 6.23 2.39
CA GLU A 94 -14.43 6.45 2.28
C GLU A 94 -13.75 6.27 3.64
N PHE A 95 -12.69 5.47 3.65
CA PHE A 95 -11.78 5.32 4.78
C PHE A 95 -10.94 6.59 4.90
N ARG A 96 -11.26 7.41 5.91
CA ARG A 96 -10.59 8.69 6.19
C ARG A 96 -9.39 8.53 7.12
N LYS A 97 -9.41 7.50 7.97
CA LYS A 97 -8.25 7.06 8.75
C LYS A 97 -8.04 5.59 8.47
N LYS A 98 -6.79 5.20 8.29
CA LYS A 98 -6.37 3.85 7.94
C LYS A 98 -5.16 3.48 8.79
N ALA A 99 -5.04 2.20 9.10
CA ALA A 99 -3.83 1.60 9.65
C ALA A 99 -3.82 0.13 9.24
N ILE A 100 -2.64 -0.42 9.06
CA ILE A 100 -2.44 -1.83 8.68
C ILE A 100 -1.41 -2.45 9.62
N SER A 101 -1.65 -3.70 10.01
CA SER A 101 -0.71 -4.46 10.82
C SER A 101 0.56 -4.79 10.04
N PRO A 102 1.71 -5.04 10.69
CA PRO A 102 2.97 -5.38 10.00
C PRO A 102 2.92 -6.59 9.05
N THR A 103 1.95 -7.50 9.22
CA THR A 103 1.77 -8.68 8.35
C THR A 103 0.66 -8.51 7.32
N GLY A 104 0.02 -7.34 7.27
CA GLY A 104 -1.13 -7.07 6.42
C GLY A 104 -2.44 -7.77 6.83
N ARG A 105 -2.41 -8.66 7.82
CA ARG A 105 -3.57 -9.46 8.24
C ARG A 105 -4.72 -8.63 8.80
N TYR A 106 -4.42 -7.57 9.56
CA TYR A 106 -5.44 -6.72 10.16
C TYR A 106 -5.34 -5.30 9.64
N VAL A 107 -6.48 -4.74 9.25
CA VAL A 107 -6.62 -3.36 8.85
C VAL A 107 -7.66 -2.69 9.74
N TRP A 108 -7.30 -1.52 10.28
CA TRP A 108 -8.22 -0.64 10.99
C TRP A 108 -8.55 0.53 10.09
N SER A 109 -9.84 0.82 9.92
CA SER A 109 -10.27 2.01 9.19
C SER A 109 -11.46 2.70 9.82
N GLU A 110 -11.55 4.00 9.60
CA GLU A 110 -12.66 4.84 10.04
C GLU A 110 -13.25 5.58 8.84
N THR A 111 -14.56 5.46 8.65
CA THR A 111 -15.34 6.36 7.80
C THR A 111 -15.99 7.43 8.67
N ARG A 112 -16.73 8.36 8.07
CA ARG A 112 -17.50 9.37 8.82
C ARG A 112 -18.45 8.79 9.87
N THR A 113 -18.91 7.56 9.66
CA THR A 113 -20.04 6.97 10.41
C THR A 113 -19.71 5.63 11.05
N HIS A 114 -18.63 4.96 10.64
CA HIS A 114 -18.31 3.60 11.09
C HIS A 114 -16.82 3.44 11.33
N ARG A 115 -16.48 2.51 12.22
CA ARG A 115 -15.12 1.99 12.39
C ARG A 115 -15.10 0.53 12.01
N TYR A 116 -14.05 0.10 11.31
CA TYR A 116 -13.89 -1.25 10.82
C TYR A 116 -12.59 -1.84 11.35
N LEU A 117 -12.68 -3.10 11.77
CA LEU A 117 -11.56 -4.03 11.82
C LEU A 117 -11.78 -5.03 10.68
N ILE A 118 -10.84 -5.10 9.75
CA ILE A 118 -10.89 -5.96 8.58
C ILE A 118 -9.82 -7.05 8.76
N ASP A 119 -10.24 -8.30 8.72
CA ASP A 119 -9.36 -9.48 8.69
C ASP A 119 -9.11 -9.87 7.23
N VAL A 120 -7.88 -9.67 6.78
CA VAL A 120 -7.38 -9.95 5.43
C VAL A 120 -6.83 -11.39 5.47
N LYS A 121 -7.74 -12.35 5.33
CA LYS A 121 -7.41 -13.78 5.25
C LYS A 121 -7.01 -14.19 3.84
#